data_AF-A0A7C7J502-F1
#
_entry.id   AF-A0A7C7J502-F1
#
_cell.length_a   1.000
_cell.length_b   1.000
_cell.length_c   1.000
_cell.angle_alpha   90.00
_cell.angle_beta   90.00
_cell.angle_gamma   90.00
#
_symmetry.space_group_name_H-M   'P 1'
#
loop_
_entity.id
_entity.type
_entity.pdbx_description
1 polymer ?
#
loop_
_entity_poly.entity_id
_entity_poly.type
_entity_poly.pdbx_seq_one_letter_code
_entity_poly.pdbx_strand_id
1 'polypeptide(L)'
;MPSKQNSIQIYVIIALTAVLLILAVRLLLLHRELQEMKKEFAPEDVEEIVEEKSIAGELTIIIDDFGYRNDEVSDGFLSLGVNLTFAVIPGHKYSRLFAKKAFENGYEVIVHMPMEPAPGEEEFVLTANMTSHEIEVRMEKALDHLPQAVGMNNHQGSKVTE
;
A
#
# COMPACT_ATOMS: atom_id res chain seq x y z
N MET A 1 -76.74 -12.05 35.31
CA MET A 1 -75.41 -12.36 35.88
C MET A 1 -74.54 -12.92 34.76
N PRO A 2 -73.36 -12.36 34.48
CA PRO A 2 -72.47 -12.94 33.47
C PRO A 2 -72.09 -14.37 33.85
N SER A 3 -72.05 -15.30 32.87
CA SER A 3 -71.69 -16.70 33.11
C SER A 3 -70.24 -16.80 33.60
N LYS A 4 -69.91 -17.81 34.42
CA LYS A 4 -68.52 -18.06 34.87
C LYS A 4 -67.52 -18.11 33.70
N GLN A 5 -67.96 -18.56 32.52
CA GLN A 5 -67.17 -18.62 31.30
C GLN A 5 -66.81 -17.22 30.77
N ASN A 6 -67.73 -16.26 30.85
CA ASN A 6 -67.47 -14.86 30.47
C ASN A 6 -66.48 -14.20 31.43
N SER A 7 -66.55 -14.50 32.72
CA SER A 7 -65.58 -13.98 33.71
C SER A 7 -64.16 -14.48 33.43
N ILE A 8 -63.98 -15.78 33.15
CA ILE A 8 -62.66 -16.35 32.82
C ILE A 8 -62.10 -15.74 31.52
N GLN A 9 -62.93 -15.61 30.49
CA GLN A 9 -62.52 -14.97 29.23
C GLN A 9 -62.06 -13.52 29.43
N ILE A 10 -62.76 -12.75 30.27
CA ILE A 10 -62.36 -11.37 30.61
C ILE A 10 -60.98 -11.34 31.28
N TYR A 11 -60.73 -12.21 32.26
CA TYR A 11 -59.41 -12.27 32.92
C TYR A 11 -58.28 -12.67 31.97
N VAL A 12 -58.54 -13.62 31.06
CA VAL A 12 -57.56 -14.03 30.04
C VAL A 12 -57.24 -12.88 29.09
N ILE A 13 -58.26 -12.13 28.63
CA ILE A 13 -58.06 -10.96 27.78
C ILE A 13 -57.25 -9.89 28.52
N ILE A 14 -57.60 -9.57 29.76
CA ILE A 14 -56.85 -8.59 30.57
C ILE A 14 -55.39 -9.04 30.73
N ALA A 15 -55.14 -10.31 31.06
CA ALA A 15 -53.79 -10.84 31.20
C ALA A 15 -52.99 -10.75 29.89
N LEU A 16 -53.58 -11.12 28.76
CA LEU A 16 -52.94 -11.01 27.44
C LEU A 16 -52.65 -9.55 27.08
N THR A 17 -53.58 -8.63 27.33
CA THR A 17 -53.35 -7.20 27.09
C THR A 17 -52.25 -6.64 27.97
N ALA A 18 -52.15 -7.07 29.24
CA ALA A 18 -51.08 -6.65 30.14
C ALA A 18 -49.72 -7.17 29.68
N VAL A 19 -49.63 -8.43 29.23
CA VAL A 19 -48.41 -9.02 28.67
C VAL A 19 -47.98 -8.28 27.40
N LEU A 20 -48.92 -8.01 26.47
CA LEU A 20 -48.63 -7.24 25.25
C LEU A 20 -48.15 -5.83 25.57
N LEU A 21 -48.76 -5.17 26.56
CA LEU A 21 -48.35 -3.84 27.01
C LEU A 21 -46.91 -3.86 27.57
N ILE A 22 -46.58 -4.85 28.40
CA ILE A 22 -45.23 -5.02 28.96
C ILE A 22 -44.20 -5.25 27.85
N LEU A 23 -44.53 -6.09 26.86
CA LEU A 23 -43.66 -6.36 25.71
C LEU A 23 -43.45 -5.09 24.86
N ALA A 24 -44.51 -4.32 24.61
CA ALA A 24 -44.42 -3.06 23.87
C ALA A 24 -43.54 -2.03 24.60
N VAL A 25 -43.67 -1.90 25.92
CA VAL A 25 -42.82 -1.04 26.75
C VAL A 25 -41.36 -1.52 26.71
N ARG A 26 -41.12 -2.83 26.83
CA ARG A 26 -39.76 -3.40 26.69
C ARG A 26 -39.14 -3.09 25.33
N LEU A 27 -39.91 -3.21 24.24
CA LEU A 27 -39.45 -2.87 22.89
C LEU A 27 -39.13 -1.38 22.74
N LEU A 28 -39.96 -0.49 23.31
CA LEU A 28 -39.72 0.94 23.33
C LEU A 28 -38.45 1.31 24.10
N LEU A 29 -38.22 0.68 25.25
CA LEU A 29 -37.01 0.88 26.05
C LEU A 29 -35.76 0.37 25.31
N LEU A 30 -35.83 -0.83 24.70
CA LEU A 30 -34.74 -1.38 23.90
C LEU A 30 -34.43 -0.51 22.68
N HIS A 31 -35.47 0.01 22.01
CA HIS A 31 -35.29 0.94 20.90
C HIS A 31 -34.59 2.21 21.36
N ARG A 32 -34.97 2.76 22.52
CA ARG A 32 -34.31 3.93 23.10
C ARG A 32 -32.84 3.64 23.42
N GLU A 33 -32.53 2.52 24.07
CA GLU A 33 -31.14 2.09 24.33
C GLU A 33 -30.34 1.94 23.03
N LEU A 34 -30.92 1.35 21.98
CA LEU A 34 -30.27 1.24 20.67
C LEU A 34 -30.02 2.61 20.01
N GLN A 35 -30.89 3.59 20.21
CA GLN A 35 -30.67 4.96 19.73
C GLN A 35 -29.58 5.68 20.53
N GLU A 36 -29.53 5.50 21.86
CA GLU A 36 -28.46 6.06 22.70
C GLU A 36 -27.11 5.43 22.36
N MET A 37 -27.01 4.10 22.22
CA MET A 37 -25.77 3.44 21.77
C MET A 37 -25.37 3.89 20.36
N LYS A 38 -26.34 4.05 19.44
CA LYS A 38 -26.06 4.60 18.10
C LYS A 38 -25.63 6.06 18.14
N LYS A 39 -25.96 6.82 19.17
CA LYS A 39 -25.54 8.21 19.34
C LYS A 39 -24.16 8.29 20.00
N GLU A 40 -23.86 7.37 20.92
CA GLU A 40 -22.53 7.19 21.54
C GLU A 40 -21.51 6.62 20.55
N PHE A 41 -21.95 5.80 19.59
CA PHE A 41 -21.16 5.31 18.45
C PHE A 41 -21.39 6.08 17.15
N ALA A 42 -22.34 7.02 17.11
CA ALA A 42 -22.35 8.00 16.04
C ALA A 42 -21.10 8.83 16.24
N PRO A 43 -20.32 9.11 15.19
CA PRO A 43 -19.25 10.09 15.30
C PRO A 43 -19.90 11.40 15.77
N GLU A 44 -19.72 11.72 17.05
CA GLU A 44 -19.91 13.06 17.60
C GLU A 44 -19.19 13.97 16.65
N ASP A 45 -19.92 14.90 16.00
CA ASP A 45 -19.44 15.83 14.97
C ASP A 45 -17.92 15.82 14.88
N VAL A 46 -17.40 14.83 14.13
CA VAL A 46 -16.05 14.94 13.63
C VAL A 46 -16.26 16.09 12.69
N GLU A 47 -16.00 17.31 13.17
CA GLU A 47 -15.66 18.44 12.31
C GLU A 47 -14.91 17.77 11.19
N GLU A 48 -15.53 17.73 10.01
CA GLU A 48 -14.85 17.25 8.84
C GLU A 48 -13.59 18.07 8.87
N ILE A 49 -12.48 17.43 9.27
CA ILE A 49 -11.18 18.03 9.18
C ILE A 49 -11.10 18.09 7.67
N VAL A 50 -11.55 19.22 7.13
CA VAL A 50 -11.12 19.71 5.85
C VAL A 50 -9.65 19.84 6.16
N GLU A 51 -8.92 18.75 5.92
CA GLU A 51 -7.49 18.75 5.72
C GLU A 51 -7.36 19.89 4.74
N GLU A 52 -6.97 21.05 5.26
CA GLU A 52 -6.34 22.05 4.47
C GLU A 52 -5.21 21.25 3.87
N LYS A 53 -5.40 20.80 2.62
CA LYS A 53 -4.41 20.04 1.89
C LYS A 53 -3.29 21.05 1.72
N SER A 54 -2.46 21.14 2.76
CA SER A 54 -1.13 21.70 2.65
C SER A 54 -0.60 20.94 1.47
N ILE A 55 -0.23 21.65 0.42
CA ILE A 55 0.45 21.04 -0.70
C ILE A 55 1.82 20.68 -0.13
N ALA A 56 1.87 19.66 0.72
CA ALA A 56 3.07 19.01 1.13
C ALA A 56 3.68 18.54 -0.19
N GLY A 57 4.87 19.06 -0.49
CA GLY A 57 5.58 18.65 -1.69
C GLY A 57 5.72 17.14 -1.71
N GLU A 58 5.54 16.53 -2.87
CA GLU A 58 5.80 15.11 -3.05
C GLU A 58 7.33 14.90 -3.02
N LEU A 59 7.77 13.99 -2.16
CA LEU A 59 9.18 13.58 -2.06
C LEU A 59 9.28 12.11 -2.45
N THR A 60 10.09 11.83 -3.47
CA THR A 60 10.49 10.47 -3.85
C THR A 60 11.94 10.26 -3.48
N ILE A 61 12.24 9.09 -2.91
CA ILE A 61 13.60 8.70 -2.53
C ILE A 61 13.98 7.47 -3.35
N ILE A 62 15.09 7.60 -4.10
CA ILE A 62 15.70 6.52 -4.85
C ILE A 62 16.98 6.10 -4.12
N ILE A 63 17.18 4.80 -3.93
CA ILE A 63 18.42 4.25 -3.37
C ILE A 63 19.16 3.48 -4.46
N ASP A 64 20.38 3.94 -4.73
CA ASP A 64 21.25 3.43 -5.78
C ASP A 64 22.07 2.19 -5.35
N ASP A 65 22.81 1.63 -6.31
CA ASP A 65 23.85 0.61 -6.13
C ASP A 65 23.39 -0.78 -5.62
N PHE A 66 22.14 -1.17 -5.88
CA PHE A 66 21.73 -2.55 -5.64
C PHE A 66 22.22 -3.51 -6.73
N GLY A 67 22.39 -4.78 -6.34
CA GLY A 67 22.82 -5.88 -7.23
C GLY A 67 24.13 -6.56 -6.81
N TYR A 68 24.99 -5.89 -6.03
CA TYR A 68 26.25 -6.45 -5.53
C TYR A 68 26.07 -7.45 -4.38
N ARG A 69 25.01 -7.29 -3.58
CA ARG A 69 24.79 -8.08 -2.36
C ARG A 69 23.33 -8.50 -2.22
N ASN A 70 23.13 -9.57 -1.45
CA ASN A 70 21.84 -10.09 -1.03
C ASN A 70 21.99 -10.65 0.38
N ASP A 71 22.09 -9.73 1.33
CA ASP A 71 22.33 -9.96 2.75
C ASP A 71 21.40 -9.08 3.61
N GLU A 72 21.60 -9.14 4.93
CA GLU A 72 20.82 -8.40 5.93
C GLU A 72 20.80 -6.89 5.69
N VAL A 73 21.85 -6.31 5.07
CA VAL A 73 21.86 -4.87 4.75
C VAL A 73 20.84 -4.59 3.64
N SER A 74 20.88 -5.37 2.55
CA SER A 74 19.91 -5.21 1.46
C SER A 74 18.48 -5.54 1.88
N ASP A 75 18.29 -6.53 2.75
CA ASP A 75 16.99 -6.88 3.33
C ASP A 75 16.49 -5.80 4.31
N GLY A 76 17.42 -5.17 5.04
CA GLY A 76 17.13 -4.06 5.94
C GLY A 76 16.38 -2.94 5.24
N PHE A 77 16.82 -2.54 4.03
CA PHE A 77 16.13 -1.52 3.24
C PHE A 77 14.69 -1.89 2.87
N LEU A 78 14.43 -3.16 2.54
CA LEU A 78 13.08 -3.66 2.25
C LEU A 78 12.19 -3.69 3.50
N SER A 79 12.78 -3.73 4.69
CA SER A 79 12.07 -3.78 5.97
C SER A 79 11.82 -2.42 6.62
N LEU A 80 12.31 -1.31 6.03
CA LEU A 80 12.20 0.03 6.61
C LEU A 80 10.76 0.54 6.73
N GLY A 81 9.82 -0.02 5.95
CA GLY A 81 8.41 0.37 6.00
C GLY A 81 8.12 1.77 5.44
N VAL A 82 9.04 2.33 4.65
CA VAL A 82 8.88 3.61 3.94
C VAL A 82 8.86 3.39 2.44
N ASN A 83 8.20 4.27 1.68
CA ASN A 83 8.13 4.18 0.23
C ASN A 83 9.47 4.57 -0.41
N LEU A 84 10.11 3.62 -1.11
CA LEU A 84 11.41 3.79 -1.77
C LEU A 84 11.34 3.25 -3.20
N THR A 85 12.14 3.81 -4.08
CA THR A 85 12.47 3.21 -5.38
C THR A 85 13.89 2.65 -5.31
N PHE A 86 14.10 1.44 -5.81
CA PHE A 86 15.41 0.79 -5.81
C PHE A 86 16.04 0.80 -7.20
N ALA A 87 17.21 1.43 -7.33
CA ALA A 87 17.97 1.40 -8.56
C ALA A 87 18.98 0.24 -8.54
N VAL A 88 18.85 -0.67 -9.50
CA VAL A 88 19.62 -1.92 -9.54
C VAL A 88 20.56 -1.90 -10.74
N ILE A 89 21.85 -2.09 -10.49
CA ILE A 89 22.85 -2.19 -11.55
C ILE A 89 22.72 -3.57 -12.23
N PRO A 90 22.56 -3.65 -13.56
CA PRO A 90 22.48 -4.92 -14.26
C PRO A 90 23.82 -5.68 -14.26
N GLY A 91 23.78 -6.99 -14.53
CA GLY A 91 24.97 -7.85 -14.66
C GLY A 91 25.57 -8.39 -13.36
N HIS A 92 25.39 -7.75 -12.20
CA HIS A 92 25.92 -8.30 -10.95
C HIS A 92 25.21 -9.57 -10.46
N LYS A 93 25.92 -10.34 -9.62
CA LYS A 93 25.50 -11.64 -9.10
C LYS A 93 24.08 -11.65 -8.54
N TYR A 94 23.65 -10.59 -7.86
CA TYR A 94 22.36 -10.53 -7.19
C TYR A 94 21.37 -9.54 -7.82
N SER A 95 21.68 -8.92 -8.96
CA SER A 95 20.81 -7.90 -9.57
C SER A 95 19.39 -8.40 -9.84
N ARG A 96 19.25 -9.54 -10.54
CA ARG A 96 17.94 -10.14 -10.83
C ARG A 96 17.21 -10.58 -9.56
N LEU A 97 17.95 -11.16 -8.61
CA LEU A 97 17.38 -11.65 -7.36
C LEU A 97 16.82 -10.48 -6.54
N PHE A 98 17.60 -9.41 -6.39
CA PHE A 98 17.18 -8.24 -5.63
C PHE A 98 16.04 -7.50 -6.33
N ALA A 99 16.12 -7.26 -7.64
CA ALA A 99 15.04 -6.62 -8.40
C ALA A 99 13.70 -7.37 -8.26
N LYS A 100 13.74 -8.70 -8.41
CA LYS A 100 12.56 -9.54 -8.19
C LYS A 100 12.03 -9.43 -6.75
N LYS A 101 12.92 -9.54 -5.76
CA LYS A 101 12.57 -9.46 -4.33
C LYS A 101 11.95 -8.11 -3.98
N ALA A 102 12.52 -7.00 -4.44
CA ALA A 102 12.00 -5.65 -4.23
C ALA A 102 10.60 -5.49 -4.84
N PHE A 103 10.43 -5.90 -6.09
CA PHE A 103 9.14 -5.88 -6.78
C PHE A 103 8.07 -6.74 -6.08
N GLU A 104 8.42 -7.95 -5.63
CA GLU A 104 7.51 -8.82 -4.87
C GLU A 104 7.11 -8.23 -3.50
N ASN A 105 7.92 -7.34 -2.94
CA ASN A 105 7.60 -6.57 -1.72
C ASN A 105 6.85 -5.26 -2.02
N GLY A 106 6.45 -5.01 -3.27
CA GLY A 106 5.66 -3.85 -3.66
C GLY A 106 6.45 -2.57 -3.91
N TYR A 107 7.78 -2.67 -4.01
CA TYR A 107 8.64 -1.52 -4.31
C TYR A 107 8.84 -1.31 -5.81
N GLU A 108 9.01 -0.05 -6.19
CA GLU A 108 9.41 0.31 -7.54
C GLU A 108 10.89 -0.03 -7.77
N VAL A 109 11.19 -0.52 -8.97
CA VAL A 109 12.54 -0.85 -9.40
C VAL A 109 12.86 -0.07 -10.66
N ILE A 110 14.09 0.46 -10.75
CA ILE A 110 14.62 1.08 -11.96
C ILE A 110 16.01 0.50 -12.27
N VAL A 111 16.45 0.61 -13.53
CA VAL A 111 17.82 0.27 -13.92
C VAL A 111 18.77 1.37 -13.44
N HIS A 112 19.80 1.01 -12.68
CA HIS A 112 20.93 1.89 -12.39
C HIS A 112 22.03 1.69 -13.43
N MET A 113 21.95 2.42 -14.54
CA MET A 113 22.72 2.12 -15.75
C MET A 113 24.20 2.50 -15.58
N PRO A 114 25.16 1.56 -15.65
CA PRO A 114 26.57 1.87 -15.54
C PRO A 114 27.06 2.66 -16.75
N MET A 115 27.68 3.81 -16.50
CA MET A 115 28.20 4.71 -17.53
C MET A 115 29.62 5.15 -17.16
N GLU A 116 30.51 5.30 -18.15
CA GLU A 116 31.90 5.70 -17.89
C GLU A 116 32.00 6.97 -17.00
N PRO A 117 32.83 6.96 -15.94
CA PRO A 117 33.92 6.00 -15.67
C PRO A 117 33.54 4.84 -14.73
N ALA A 118 32.25 4.56 -14.52
CA ALA A 118 31.83 3.49 -13.63
C ALA A 118 32.38 2.12 -14.06
N PRO A 119 32.83 1.28 -13.09
CA PRO A 119 33.05 -0.13 -13.36
C PRO A 119 31.69 -0.83 -13.55
N GLY A 120 31.70 -1.98 -14.22
CA GLY A 120 30.53 -2.81 -14.41
C GLY A 120 30.84 -3.97 -15.32
N GLU A 121 29.85 -4.84 -15.52
CA GLU A 121 29.94 -5.89 -16.53
C GLU A 121 29.98 -5.25 -17.92
N GLU A 122 31.02 -5.56 -18.70
CA GLU A 122 31.33 -4.89 -19.98
C GLU A 122 30.11 -4.82 -20.90
N GLU A 123 29.30 -5.88 -20.92
CA GLU A 123 28.11 -6.00 -21.75
C GLU A 123 26.96 -5.04 -21.37
N PHE A 124 27.06 -4.33 -20.24
CA PHE A 124 26.08 -3.37 -19.76
C PHE A 124 26.62 -1.94 -19.63
N VAL A 125 27.94 -1.71 -19.56
CA VAL A 125 28.51 -0.35 -19.39
C VAL A 125 28.36 0.48 -20.66
N LEU A 126 27.78 1.68 -20.56
CA LEU A 126 27.78 2.67 -21.65
C LEU A 126 29.09 3.47 -21.65
N THR A 127 29.70 3.60 -22.83
CA THR A 127 30.96 4.33 -23.01
C THR A 127 30.78 5.48 -23.99
N ALA A 128 31.60 6.52 -23.85
CA ALA A 128 31.49 7.74 -24.69
C ALA A 128 31.83 7.49 -26.18
N ASN A 129 32.44 6.36 -26.52
CA ASN A 129 32.80 6.00 -27.89
C ASN A 129 31.72 5.16 -28.60
N MET A 130 30.61 4.85 -27.94
CA MET A 130 29.51 4.09 -28.55
C MET A 130 28.69 4.95 -29.51
N THR A 131 28.24 4.32 -30.58
CA THR A 131 27.19 4.84 -31.46
C THR A 131 25.83 4.80 -30.78
N SER A 132 24.87 5.59 -31.26
CA SER A 132 23.49 5.58 -30.73
C SER A 132 22.85 4.20 -30.77
N HIS A 133 23.12 3.42 -31.83
CA HIS A 133 22.60 2.06 -31.95
C HIS A 133 23.19 1.12 -30.89
N GLU A 134 24.49 1.22 -30.60
CA GLU A 134 25.12 0.43 -29.55
C GLU A 134 24.59 0.79 -28.15
N ILE A 135 24.29 2.07 -27.93
CA ILE A 135 23.64 2.54 -26.70
C ILE A 135 22.24 1.94 -26.56
N GLU A 136 21.41 2.03 -27.60
CA GLU A 136 20.05 1.47 -27.63
C GLU A 136 20.06 -0.03 -27.34
N VAL A 137 20.88 -0.80 -28.05
CA VAL A 137 20.99 -2.27 -27.84
C VAL A 137 21.39 -2.59 -26.40
N ARG A 138 22.30 -1.81 -25.81
CA ARG A 138 22.78 -2.06 -24.44
C ARG A 138 21.74 -1.66 -23.39
N MET A 139 20.98 -0.59 -23.64
CA MET A 139 19.86 -0.20 -22.80
C MET A 139 18.72 -1.22 -22.83
N GLU A 140 18.34 -1.70 -24.02
CA GLU A 140 17.35 -2.79 -24.18
C GLU A 140 17.78 -4.04 -23.42
N LYS A 141 19.05 -4.43 -23.57
CA LYS A 141 19.62 -5.55 -22.83
C LYS A 141 19.56 -5.37 -21.31
N ALA A 142 19.79 -4.16 -20.80
CA ALA A 142 19.68 -3.87 -19.38
C ALA A 142 18.24 -3.99 -18.85
N LEU A 143 17.26 -3.52 -19.64
CA LEU A 143 15.83 -3.64 -19.32
C LEU A 143 15.37 -5.10 -19.38
N ASP A 144 15.79 -5.86 -20.39
CA ASP A 144 15.51 -7.31 -20.51
C ASP A 144 16.14 -8.11 -19.35
N HIS A 145 17.32 -7.67 -18.88
CA HIS A 145 17.99 -8.27 -17.74
C HIS A 145 17.23 -8.03 -16.42
N LEU A 146 16.51 -6.92 -16.30
CA LEU A 146 15.76 -6.50 -15.11
C LEU A 146 14.29 -6.21 -15.47
N PRO A 147 13.47 -7.25 -15.78
CA PRO A 147 12.11 -7.06 -16.30
C PRO A 147 11.13 -6.41 -15.32
N GLN A 148 11.51 -6.26 -14.05
CA GLN A 148 10.73 -5.51 -13.04
C GLN A 148 10.93 -3.99 -13.15
N ALA A 149 11.94 -3.53 -13.89
CA ALA A 149 12.28 -2.12 -13.97
C ALA A 149 11.24 -1.33 -14.77
N VAL A 150 10.81 -0.19 -14.24
CA VAL A 150 9.85 0.73 -14.90
C VAL A 150 10.48 2.04 -15.38
N GLY A 151 11.80 2.17 -15.19
CA GLY A 151 12.57 3.35 -15.56
C GLY A 151 14.07 3.09 -15.42
N MET A 152 14.87 4.15 -15.54
CA MET A 152 16.31 4.10 -15.37
C MET A 152 16.90 5.42 -14.85
N ASN A 153 18.05 5.34 -14.20
CA ASN A 153 18.97 6.46 -13.95
C ASN A 153 20.42 6.05 -14.33
N ASN A 154 21.39 6.92 -14.08
CA ASN A 154 22.81 6.71 -14.37
C ASN A 154 23.62 6.36 -13.11
N HIS A 155 24.51 5.37 -13.20
CA HIS A 155 25.58 5.12 -12.24
C HIS A 155 26.86 5.77 -12.75
N GLN A 156 27.30 6.84 -12.05
CA GLN A 156 28.31 7.78 -12.53
C GLN A 156 27.95 8.37 -13.90
N GLY A 157 28.83 8.29 -14.90
CA GLY A 157 28.50 8.74 -16.26
C GLY A 157 29.01 10.12 -16.64
N SER A 158 29.87 10.76 -15.85
CA SER A 158 30.39 12.11 -16.18
C SER A 158 31.01 12.18 -17.58
N LYS A 159 31.66 11.12 -18.06
CA LYS A 159 32.25 11.10 -19.40
C LYS A 159 31.20 10.90 -20.51
N VAL A 160 30.04 10.34 -20.19
CA VAL A 160 28.95 10.06 -21.13
C VAL A 160 27.97 11.23 -21.21
N THR A 161 27.84 12.02 -20.14
CA THR A 161 26.81 13.08 -20.02
C THR A 161 27.33 14.51 -20.09
N GLU A 162 28.64 14.72 -20.18
CA GLU A 162 29.28 16.05 -20.34
C GLU A 162 29.37 16.53 -21.79
#